data_AF-A0AAQ0TNZ6-F1
#
_entry.id   AF-A0AAQ0TNZ6-F1
#
_cell.length_a   1.000
_cell.length_b   1.000
_cell.length_c   1.000
_cell.angle_alpha   90.00
_cell.angle_beta   90.00
_cell.angle_gamma   90.00
#
_symmetry.space_group_name_H-M   'P 1'
#
loop_
_entity.id
_entity.type
_entity.pdbx_description
1 polymer ?
#
loop_
_entity_poly.entity_id
_entity_poly.type
_entity_poly.pdbx_seq_one_letter_code
_entity_poly.pdbx_strand_id
1 'polypeptide(L)'
;MLHGILLIALFACASFYIGEARLLKEISFSPMIIGIILGMLYANSLRNNLPDTWVPGIQFCSKKILRLGIILYGFRLTFQDVVNVGVSGIVIDAIIVATTILGGIWIGRLLKMDRDTALLTSVGSGICGAAAVLGAESTIRTQPYKTAVAVATVVIFGTISMFFYPIAYRSGWLDLSPQEMGIYSGATLHEVAHAVGAGNAMGTEISNVAIIVKMIRVMLLVPVLLILGFWVARRNSAENTSAEKGKVNIPWFAVGFLAVIGFNSFDLLPAAFVDAINYFDTFLLTMAMAALGAETSIDKFKKAGAKPFILAFCLDLWLIGGGYILAKHLAPLWL
;
A
#
# COMPACT_ATOMS: atom_id res chain seq x y z
N MET A 1 24.39 -11.26 7.07
CA MET A 1 23.52 -10.09 7.35
C MET A 1 23.89 -8.86 6.52
N LEU A 2 25.07 -8.25 6.72
CA LEU A 2 25.47 -7.01 6.02
C LEU A 2 25.39 -7.12 4.48
N HIS A 3 25.93 -8.20 3.90
CA HIS A 3 25.88 -8.43 2.44
C HIS A 3 24.46 -8.42 1.86
N GLY A 4 23.49 -9.00 2.57
CA GLY A 4 22.09 -8.97 2.13
C GLY A 4 21.50 -7.57 2.16
N ILE A 5 21.83 -6.75 3.17
CA ILE A 5 21.39 -5.35 3.23
C ILE A 5 22.01 -4.55 2.08
N LEU A 6 23.31 -4.73 1.83
CA LEU A 6 24.01 -4.05 0.73
C LEU A 6 23.45 -4.44 -0.64
N LEU A 7 23.12 -5.73 -0.86
CA LEU A 7 22.47 -6.17 -2.09
C LEU A 7 21.12 -5.47 -2.29
N ILE A 8 20.29 -5.40 -1.24
CA ILE A 8 18.98 -4.75 -1.33
C ILE A 8 19.12 -3.23 -1.52
N ALA A 9 20.11 -2.60 -0.87
CA ALA A 9 20.42 -1.20 -1.10
C ALA A 9 20.85 -0.94 -2.56
N LEU A 10 21.65 -1.83 -3.14
CA LEU A 10 22.02 -1.77 -4.55
C LEU A 10 20.79 -1.86 -5.47
N PHE A 11 19.85 -2.77 -5.17
CA PHE A 11 18.59 -2.85 -5.93
C PHE A 11 17.75 -1.59 -5.78
N ALA A 12 17.73 -0.97 -4.60
CA ALA A 12 17.04 0.30 -4.41
C ALA A 12 17.69 1.43 -5.21
N CYS A 13 19.02 1.56 -5.19
CA CYS A 13 19.75 2.53 -6.01
C CYS A 13 19.47 2.31 -7.51
N ALA A 14 19.53 1.06 -7.97
CA ALA A 14 19.20 0.71 -9.35
C ALA A 14 17.74 1.07 -9.69
N SER A 15 16.81 0.84 -8.77
CA SER A 15 15.39 1.16 -8.97
C SER A 15 15.13 2.66 -9.09
N PHE A 16 15.83 3.48 -8.30
CA PHE A 16 15.78 4.94 -8.42
C PHE A 16 16.34 5.40 -9.76
N TYR A 17 17.53 4.93 -10.11
CA TYR A 17 18.16 5.27 -11.38
C TYR A 17 17.30 4.90 -12.60
N ILE A 18 16.72 3.69 -12.59
CA ILE A 18 15.80 3.25 -13.64
C ILE A 18 14.52 4.09 -13.62
N GLY A 19 13.97 4.40 -12.43
CA GLY A 19 12.76 5.22 -12.30
C GLY A 19 12.92 6.66 -12.78
N GLU A 20 14.15 7.19 -12.79
CA GLU A 20 14.46 8.51 -13.36
C GLU A 20 14.52 8.52 -14.89
N ALA A 21 14.54 7.34 -15.55
CA ALA A 21 14.46 7.26 -16.99
C ALA A 21 13.17 7.94 -17.48
N ARG A 22 13.32 8.82 -18.48
CA ARG A 22 12.23 9.70 -18.98
C ARG A 22 10.91 8.96 -19.19
N LEU A 23 10.94 7.82 -19.87
CA LEU A 23 9.75 7.01 -20.17
C LEU A 23 9.03 6.57 -18.89
N LEU A 24 9.76 6.06 -17.90
CA LEU A 24 9.21 5.57 -16.63
C LEU A 24 8.71 6.70 -15.73
N LYS A 25 9.39 7.85 -15.78
CA LYS A 25 8.95 9.08 -15.10
C LYS A 25 7.65 9.62 -15.68
N GLU A 26 7.50 9.62 -17.01
CA GLU A 26 6.28 10.07 -17.70
C GLU A 26 5.06 9.21 -17.35
N ILE A 27 5.24 7.90 -17.18
CA ILE A 27 4.17 6.99 -16.74
C ILE A 27 4.04 6.85 -15.22
N SER A 28 4.70 7.72 -14.43
CA SER A 28 4.76 7.70 -12.96
C SER A 28 5.03 6.31 -12.35
N PHE A 29 5.91 5.53 -12.98
CA PHE A 29 6.26 4.20 -12.51
C PHE A 29 7.19 4.29 -11.29
N SER A 30 6.68 3.92 -10.12
CA SER A 30 7.39 4.11 -8.85
C SER A 30 8.66 3.25 -8.74
N PRO A 31 9.76 3.80 -8.16
CA PRO A 31 10.95 3.02 -7.80
C PRO A 31 10.62 1.78 -6.94
N MET A 32 9.58 1.83 -6.12
CA MET A 32 9.14 0.70 -5.31
C MET A 32 8.70 -0.50 -6.17
N ILE A 33 8.01 -0.24 -7.29
CA ILE A 33 7.56 -1.26 -8.24
C ILE A 33 8.77 -1.85 -8.98
N ILE A 34 9.71 -1.00 -9.39
CA ILE A 34 10.96 -1.46 -10.01
C ILE A 34 11.73 -2.33 -9.01
N GLY A 35 11.79 -1.93 -7.74
CA GLY A 35 12.43 -2.66 -6.66
C GLY A 35 11.90 -4.07 -6.50
N ILE A 36 10.56 -4.25 -6.38
CA ILE A 36 9.98 -5.58 -6.25
C ILE A 36 10.24 -6.45 -7.49
N ILE A 37 10.24 -5.87 -8.70
CA ILE A 37 10.57 -6.59 -9.95
C ILE A 37 12.03 -7.06 -9.94
N LEU A 38 12.98 -6.16 -9.62
CA LEU A 38 14.40 -6.52 -9.52
C LEU A 38 14.64 -7.61 -8.47
N GLY A 39 13.98 -7.50 -7.32
CA GLY A 39 13.99 -8.53 -6.29
C GLY A 39 13.46 -9.87 -6.80
N MET A 40 12.32 -9.88 -7.50
CA MET A 40 11.77 -11.10 -8.10
C MET A 40 12.69 -11.70 -9.15
N LEU A 41 13.29 -10.89 -10.03
CA LEU A 41 14.26 -11.37 -11.01
C LEU A 41 15.44 -12.05 -10.32
N TYR A 42 15.97 -11.44 -9.26
CA TYR A 42 17.01 -12.02 -8.42
C TYR A 42 16.59 -13.36 -7.81
N ALA A 43 15.40 -13.43 -7.21
CA ALA A 43 14.88 -14.62 -6.55
C ALA A 43 14.76 -15.83 -7.49
N ASN A 44 14.58 -15.59 -8.79
CA ASN A 44 14.29 -16.59 -9.81
C ASN A 44 15.44 -16.85 -10.79
N SER A 45 16.59 -16.22 -10.60
CA SER A 45 17.76 -16.41 -11.47
C SER A 45 19.03 -16.62 -10.65
N LEU A 46 19.51 -15.56 -9.99
CA LEU A 46 20.81 -15.50 -9.34
C LEU A 46 20.81 -16.06 -7.92
N ARG A 47 19.64 -16.12 -7.27
CA ARG A 47 19.54 -16.51 -5.85
C ARG A 47 20.12 -17.89 -5.55
N ASN A 48 19.98 -18.86 -6.45
CA ASN A 48 20.52 -20.22 -6.27
C ASN A 48 22.06 -20.26 -6.30
N ASN A 49 22.70 -19.19 -6.77
CA ASN A 49 24.16 -19.09 -6.91
C ASN A 49 24.80 -18.21 -5.81
N LEU A 50 24.02 -17.78 -4.81
CA LEU A 50 24.49 -16.86 -3.77
C LEU A 50 24.39 -17.47 -2.36
N PRO A 51 25.28 -17.08 -1.43
CA PRO A 51 25.33 -17.69 -0.10
C PRO A 51 24.06 -17.43 0.72
N ASP A 52 23.59 -18.47 1.43
CA ASP A 52 22.47 -18.36 2.39
C ASP A 52 22.71 -17.31 3.49
N THR A 53 23.97 -16.93 3.74
CA THR A 53 24.37 -15.91 4.72
C THR A 53 23.84 -14.50 4.43
N TRP A 54 23.30 -14.29 3.22
CA TRP A 54 22.71 -13.01 2.78
C TRP A 54 21.22 -12.91 3.15
N VAL A 55 20.51 -14.05 3.27
CA VAL A 55 19.07 -14.12 3.58
C VAL A 55 18.68 -13.33 4.84
N PRO A 56 19.43 -13.35 5.95
CA PRO A 56 19.09 -12.55 7.13
C PRO A 56 19.06 -11.04 6.86
N GLY A 57 19.90 -10.55 5.93
CA GLY A 57 19.90 -9.14 5.54
C GLY A 57 18.68 -8.77 4.70
N ILE A 58 18.28 -9.64 3.78
CA ILE A 58 17.06 -9.46 2.98
C ILE A 58 15.84 -9.41 3.91
N GLN A 59 15.73 -10.35 4.86
CA GLN A 59 14.62 -10.36 5.83
C GLN A 59 14.63 -9.17 6.79
N PHE A 60 15.82 -8.64 7.11
CA PHE A 60 15.93 -7.41 7.89
C PHE A 60 15.32 -6.24 7.11
N CYS A 61 15.59 -6.13 5.81
CA CYS A 61 15.02 -5.08 4.95
C CYS A 61 13.50 -5.23 4.80
N SER A 62 12.99 -6.42 4.51
CA SER A 62 11.55 -6.64 4.31
C SER A 62 10.70 -6.41 5.57
N LYS A 63 11.31 -6.43 6.76
CA LYS A 63 10.61 -6.26 8.05
C LYS A 63 10.96 -4.97 8.78
N LYS A 64 12.22 -4.74 9.13
CA LYS A 64 12.64 -3.63 9.99
C LYS A 64 12.77 -2.33 9.21
N ILE A 65 13.42 -2.36 8.05
CA ILE A 65 13.53 -1.17 7.18
C ILE A 65 12.16 -0.74 6.69
N LEU A 66 11.30 -1.69 6.32
CA LEU A 66 9.90 -1.39 5.99
C LEU A 66 9.19 -0.60 7.09
N ARG A 67 9.25 -1.09 8.33
CA ARG A 67 8.58 -0.43 9.47
C ARG A 67 9.11 0.97 9.71
N LEU A 68 10.43 1.17 9.54
CA LEU A 68 11.03 2.49 9.62
C LEU A 68 10.52 3.39 8.49
N GLY A 69 10.47 2.89 7.25
CA GLY A 69 9.86 3.61 6.12
C GLY A 69 8.44 4.03 6.45
N ILE A 70 7.56 3.12 6.86
CA ILE A 70 6.16 3.44 7.23
C ILE A 70 6.08 4.51 8.34
N ILE A 71 6.99 4.52 9.32
CA ILE A 71 7.02 5.58 10.35
C ILE A 71 7.39 6.93 9.72
N LEU A 72 8.46 6.97 8.92
CA LEU A 72 8.93 8.21 8.26
C LEU A 72 7.93 8.71 7.21
N TYR A 73 7.16 7.81 6.60
CA TYR A 73 6.05 8.12 5.71
C TYR A 73 5.05 9.11 6.34
N GLY A 74 4.96 9.17 7.67
CA GLY A 74 4.12 10.11 8.41
C GLY A 74 4.45 11.58 8.15
N PHE A 75 5.67 11.90 7.72
CA PHE A 75 6.08 13.26 7.35
C PHE A 75 5.42 13.78 6.06
N ARG A 76 4.70 12.92 5.33
CA ARG A 76 3.95 13.30 4.11
C ARG A 76 2.56 13.83 4.41
N LEU A 77 2.15 13.87 5.67
CA LEU A 77 0.79 14.25 6.06
C LEU A 77 0.78 15.09 7.33
N THR A 78 -0.14 16.03 7.39
CA THR A 78 -0.44 16.86 8.56
C THR A 78 -1.93 16.79 8.91
N PHE A 79 -2.30 17.16 10.13
CA PHE A 79 -3.72 17.30 10.51
C PHE A 79 -4.42 18.39 9.71
N GLN A 80 -3.68 19.42 9.30
CA GLN A 80 -4.17 20.51 8.46
C GLN A 80 -4.60 19.98 7.09
N ASP A 81 -3.83 19.07 6.48
CA ASP A 81 -4.22 18.41 5.23
C ASP A 81 -5.54 17.64 5.37
N VAL A 82 -5.70 16.91 6.49
CA VAL A 82 -6.93 16.16 6.80
C VAL A 82 -8.13 17.09 6.92
N VAL A 83 -7.95 18.25 7.57
CA VAL A 83 -9.00 19.27 7.71
C VAL A 83 -9.34 19.91 6.37
N ASN A 84 -8.35 20.15 5.50
CA ASN A 84 -8.53 20.81 4.20
C ASN A 84 -9.39 19.99 3.22
N VAL A 85 -9.26 18.66 3.21
CA VAL A 85 -10.14 17.79 2.42
C VAL A 85 -11.54 17.67 3.03
N GLY A 86 -11.64 17.84 4.33
CA GLY A 86 -12.91 17.87 5.05
C GLY A 86 -13.51 16.49 5.31
N VAL A 87 -14.76 16.51 5.79
CA VAL A 87 -15.48 15.32 6.25
C VAL A 87 -15.76 14.34 5.11
N SER A 88 -15.94 14.83 3.89
CA SER A 88 -16.23 14.01 2.71
C SER A 88 -15.14 12.96 2.46
N GLY A 89 -13.86 13.36 2.43
CA GLY A 89 -12.74 12.44 2.23
C GLY A 89 -12.65 11.38 3.30
N ILE A 90 -12.74 11.77 4.58
CA ILE A 90 -12.65 10.84 5.73
C ILE A 90 -13.79 9.80 5.70
N VAL A 91 -15.03 10.25 5.47
CA VAL A 91 -16.21 9.37 5.46
C VAL A 91 -16.15 8.41 4.27
N ILE A 92 -15.83 8.91 3.07
CA ILE A 92 -15.71 8.08 1.87
C ILE A 92 -14.58 7.06 2.04
N ASP A 93 -13.41 7.46 2.54
CA ASP A 93 -12.31 6.53 2.80
C ASP A 93 -12.68 5.48 3.84
N ALA A 94 -13.37 5.86 4.93
CA ALA A 94 -13.82 4.91 5.94
C ALA A 94 -14.79 3.87 5.34
N ILE A 95 -15.73 4.31 4.49
CA ILE A 95 -16.65 3.43 3.78
C ILE A 95 -15.88 2.51 2.82
N ILE A 96 -14.99 3.07 1.98
CA ILE A 96 -14.20 2.30 1.02
C ILE A 96 -13.33 1.26 1.73
N VAL A 97 -12.59 1.64 2.77
CA VAL A 97 -11.74 0.72 3.54
C VAL A 97 -12.57 -0.40 4.17
N ALA A 98 -13.67 -0.05 4.85
CA ALA A 98 -14.51 -1.04 5.51
C ALA A 98 -15.16 -2.01 4.50
N THR A 99 -15.78 -1.48 3.45
CA THR A 99 -16.47 -2.29 2.44
C THR A 99 -15.51 -3.13 1.61
N THR A 100 -14.34 -2.60 1.25
CA THR A 100 -13.32 -3.36 0.48
C THR A 100 -12.74 -4.49 1.32
N ILE A 101 -12.44 -4.26 2.60
CA ILE A 101 -11.92 -5.31 3.48
C ILE A 101 -12.99 -6.37 3.77
N LEU A 102 -14.19 -5.96 4.20
CA LEU A 102 -15.26 -6.90 4.55
C LEU A 102 -15.79 -7.65 3.32
N GLY A 103 -16.02 -6.93 2.23
CA GLY A 103 -16.43 -7.49 0.94
C GLY A 103 -15.38 -8.43 0.38
N GLY A 104 -14.10 -8.06 0.46
CA GLY A 104 -13.01 -8.91 -0.03
C GLY A 104 -12.82 -10.19 0.80
N ILE A 105 -12.98 -10.12 2.13
CA ILE A 105 -13.02 -11.32 2.98
C ILE A 105 -14.22 -12.20 2.62
N TRP A 106 -15.39 -11.60 2.34
CA TRP A 106 -16.60 -12.33 1.97
C TRP A 106 -16.47 -13.01 0.60
N ILE A 107 -16.06 -12.28 -0.44
CA ILE A 107 -15.79 -12.83 -1.78
C ILE A 107 -14.68 -13.88 -1.72
N GLY A 108 -13.62 -13.64 -0.96
CA GLY A 108 -12.54 -14.60 -0.76
C GLY A 108 -13.02 -15.93 -0.17
N ARG A 109 -14.00 -15.89 0.75
CA ARG A 109 -14.66 -17.11 1.27
C ARG A 109 -15.48 -17.82 0.18
N LEU A 110 -16.22 -17.09 -0.65
CA LEU A 110 -16.97 -17.66 -1.77
C LEU A 110 -16.04 -18.34 -2.79
N LEU A 111 -14.89 -17.74 -3.06
CA LEU A 111 -13.84 -18.30 -3.92
C LEU A 111 -13.08 -19.47 -3.27
N LYS A 112 -13.39 -19.82 -2.01
CA LYS A 112 -12.68 -20.82 -1.21
C LYS A 112 -11.18 -20.54 -1.16
N MET A 113 -10.82 -19.27 -0.94
CA MET A 113 -9.44 -18.85 -0.75
C MET A 113 -9.00 -19.10 0.69
N ASP A 114 -7.68 -19.21 0.89
CA ASP A 114 -7.14 -19.16 2.23
C ASP A 114 -7.40 -17.77 2.84
N ARG A 115 -7.71 -17.76 4.14
CA ARG A 115 -8.15 -16.53 4.84
C ARG A 115 -7.10 -15.44 4.82
N ASP A 116 -5.83 -15.83 4.90
CA ASP A 116 -4.71 -14.89 4.93
C ASP A 116 -4.54 -14.18 3.60
N THR A 117 -4.51 -14.92 2.49
CA THR A 117 -4.39 -14.32 1.15
C THR A 117 -5.61 -13.46 0.85
N ALA A 118 -6.82 -13.91 1.19
CA ALA A 118 -8.02 -13.09 1.04
C ALA A 118 -7.92 -11.79 1.85
N LEU A 119 -7.50 -11.85 3.11
CA LEU A 119 -7.31 -10.68 3.96
C LEU A 119 -6.23 -9.74 3.42
N LEU A 120 -5.06 -10.27 3.06
CA LEU A 120 -3.95 -9.48 2.52
C LEU A 120 -4.32 -8.78 1.22
N THR A 121 -4.95 -9.49 0.28
CA THR A 121 -5.45 -8.89 -0.97
C THR A 121 -6.49 -7.80 -0.68
N SER A 122 -7.41 -8.04 0.26
CA SER A 122 -8.46 -7.06 0.59
C SER A 122 -7.90 -5.81 1.29
N VAL A 123 -6.95 -5.98 2.21
CA VAL A 123 -6.27 -4.86 2.89
C VAL A 123 -5.41 -4.07 1.91
N GLY A 124 -4.71 -4.76 1.00
CA GLY A 124 -3.95 -4.12 -0.06
C GLY A 124 -4.81 -3.26 -0.97
N SER A 125 -5.91 -3.80 -1.49
CA SER A 125 -6.84 -3.04 -2.33
C SER A 125 -7.53 -1.90 -1.58
N GLY A 126 -7.86 -2.08 -0.30
CA GLY A 126 -8.61 -1.11 0.49
C GLY A 126 -7.84 0.11 0.98
N ILE A 127 -6.53 0.02 1.26
CA ILE A 127 -5.81 1.04 2.05
C ILE A 127 -4.71 1.77 1.28
N CYS A 128 -3.52 1.20 1.14
CA CYS A 128 -2.41 1.89 0.45
C CYS A 128 -1.55 0.93 -0.35
N GLY A 129 -2.13 -0.22 -0.71
CA GLY A 129 -1.45 -1.24 -1.47
C GLY A 129 -0.35 -1.90 -0.69
N ALA A 130 0.89 -1.86 -1.21
CA ALA A 130 1.99 -2.66 -0.69
C ALA A 130 2.28 -2.46 0.81
N ALA A 131 2.30 -1.21 1.28
CA ALA A 131 2.57 -0.91 2.69
C ALA A 131 1.48 -1.47 3.63
N ALA A 132 0.22 -1.45 3.21
CA ALA A 132 -0.88 -2.04 3.97
C ALA A 132 -0.80 -3.57 4.01
N VAL A 133 -0.50 -4.20 2.87
CA VAL A 133 -0.29 -5.66 2.80
C VAL A 133 0.81 -6.09 3.77
N LEU A 134 1.93 -5.37 3.79
CA LEU A 134 3.05 -5.71 4.66
C LEU A 134 2.80 -5.38 6.13
N GLY A 135 2.08 -4.29 6.40
CA GLY A 135 1.61 -3.97 7.75
C GLY A 135 0.72 -5.09 8.30
N ALA A 136 -0.22 -5.57 7.49
CA ALA A 136 -1.08 -6.69 7.82
C ALA A 136 -0.28 -7.99 7.98
N GLU A 137 0.60 -8.34 7.03
CA GLU A 137 1.52 -9.49 7.10
C GLU A 137 2.26 -9.50 8.43
N SER A 138 2.81 -8.37 8.86
CA SER A 138 3.59 -8.30 10.08
C SER A 138 2.76 -8.49 11.36
N THR A 139 1.45 -8.24 11.25
CA THR A 139 0.46 -8.39 12.33
C THR A 139 -0.04 -9.83 12.41
N ILE A 140 -0.33 -10.46 11.26
CA ILE A 140 -0.88 -11.82 11.18
C ILE A 140 0.19 -12.92 10.99
N ARG A 141 1.44 -12.55 10.70
CA ARG A 141 2.63 -13.40 10.47
C ARG A 141 2.46 -14.45 9.37
N THR A 142 2.20 -14.00 8.15
CA THR A 142 1.95 -14.88 6.99
C THR A 142 3.19 -15.25 6.20
N GLN A 143 3.04 -16.20 5.28
CA GLN A 143 4.12 -16.62 4.40
C GLN A 143 4.43 -15.53 3.35
N PRO A 144 5.71 -15.19 3.08
CA PRO A 144 6.09 -14.08 2.20
C PRO A 144 5.50 -14.11 0.79
N TYR A 145 5.24 -15.30 0.23
CA TYR A 145 4.67 -15.40 -1.11
C TYR A 145 3.21 -14.93 -1.19
N LYS A 146 2.41 -15.11 -0.12
CA LYS A 146 1.02 -14.62 -0.08
C LYS A 146 1.03 -13.10 -0.12
N THR A 147 1.93 -12.50 0.66
CA THR A 147 2.20 -11.06 0.68
C THR A 147 2.58 -10.57 -0.71
N ALA A 148 3.56 -11.19 -1.35
CA ALA A 148 4.00 -10.78 -2.68
C ALA A 148 2.91 -10.91 -3.75
N VAL A 149 2.07 -11.94 -3.69
CA VAL A 149 0.93 -12.09 -4.60
C VAL A 149 -0.11 -11.00 -4.37
N ALA A 150 -0.45 -10.70 -3.12
CA ALA A 150 -1.34 -9.58 -2.80
C ALA A 150 -0.77 -8.24 -3.29
N VAL A 151 0.52 -7.96 -3.05
CA VAL A 151 1.20 -6.77 -3.57
C VAL A 151 1.16 -6.73 -5.10
N ALA A 152 1.42 -7.85 -5.78
CA ALA A 152 1.37 -7.90 -7.24
C ALA A 152 -0.03 -7.57 -7.78
N THR A 153 -1.09 -8.09 -7.16
CA THR A 153 -2.46 -7.78 -7.58
C THR A 153 -2.78 -6.29 -7.43
N VAL A 154 -2.37 -5.67 -6.31
CA VAL A 154 -2.52 -4.23 -6.06
C VAL A 154 -1.82 -3.42 -7.14
N VAL A 155 -0.57 -3.77 -7.46
CA VAL A 155 0.21 -3.05 -8.47
C VAL A 155 -0.43 -3.17 -9.86
N ILE A 156 -0.86 -4.37 -10.24
CA ILE A 156 -1.48 -4.61 -11.56
C ILE A 156 -2.76 -3.82 -11.72
N PHE A 157 -3.73 -3.99 -10.82
CA PHE A 157 -5.02 -3.31 -10.90
C PHE A 157 -4.90 -1.80 -10.65
N GLY A 158 -4.04 -1.40 -9.71
CA GLY A 158 -3.72 0.00 -9.48
C GLY A 158 -3.12 0.70 -10.71
N THR A 159 -2.24 0.01 -11.44
CA THR A 159 -1.64 0.55 -12.68
C THR A 159 -2.68 0.65 -13.78
N ILE A 160 -3.52 -0.38 -13.96
CA ILE A 160 -4.64 -0.35 -14.92
C ILE A 160 -5.56 0.85 -14.61
N SER A 161 -5.99 0.99 -13.36
CA SER A 161 -6.86 2.09 -12.91
C SER A 161 -6.17 3.45 -13.05
N MET A 162 -4.86 3.55 -12.81
CA MET A 162 -4.09 4.79 -12.98
C MET A 162 -4.17 5.34 -14.42
N PHE A 163 -4.12 4.48 -15.43
CA PHE A 163 -4.28 4.90 -16.83
C PHE A 163 -5.75 5.07 -17.22
N PHE A 164 -6.62 4.21 -16.69
CA PHE A 164 -8.05 4.25 -16.99
C PHE A 164 -8.68 5.58 -16.54
N TYR A 165 -8.34 6.10 -15.37
CA TYR A 165 -9.02 7.26 -14.77
C TYR A 165 -8.85 8.54 -15.61
N PRO A 166 -7.62 8.94 -16.02
CA PRO A 166 -7.44 10.10 -16.88
C PRO A 166 -8.08 9.96 -18.26
N ILE A 167 -8.15 8.74 -18.81
CA ILE A 167 -8.81 8.48 -20.09
C ILE A 167 -10.32 8.66 -19.91
N ALA A 168 -10.91 8.03 -18.89
CA ALA A 168 -12.34 8.07 -18.61
C ALA A 168 -12.83 9.48 -18.21
N TYR A 169 -12.00 10.25 -17.50
CA TYR A 169 -12.28 11.64 -17.15
C TYR A 169 -12.29 12.54 -18.40
N ARG A 170 -11.23 12.47 -19.23
CA ARG A 170 -11.13 13.28 -20.45
C ARG A 170 -12.15 12.90 -21.52
N SER A 171 -12.57 11.65 -21.59
CA SER A 171 -13.60 11.20 -22.54
C SER A 171 -15.02 11.61 -22.11
N GLY A 172 -15.18 12.20 -20.92
CA GLY A 172 -16.48 12.55 -20.35
C GLY A 172 -17.28 11.37 -19.81
N TRP A 173 -16.67 10.18 -19.64
CA TRP A 173 -17.34 9.03 -19.03
C TRP A 173 -17.52 9.22 -17.52
N LEU A 174 -16.57 9.90 -16.88
CA LEU A 174 -16.64 10.28 -15.48
C LEU A 174 -17.06 11.74 -15.36
N ASP A 175 -18.37 11.97 -15.38
CA ASP A 175 -18.99 13.26 -15.13
C ASP A 175 -18.92 13.60 -13.63
N LEU A 176 -17.77 14.14 -13.22
CA LEU A 176 -17.41 14.59 -11.88
C LEU A 176 -16.70 15.95 -11.98
N SER A 177 -16.95 16.84 -11.03
CA SER A 177 -16.15 18.05 -10.82
C SER A 177 -14.69 17.71 -10.48
N PRO A 178 -13.73 18.65 -10.65
CA PRO A 178 -12.34 18.42 -10.25
C PRO A 178 -12.18 17.97 -8.79
N GLN A 179 -12.94 18.56 -7.87
CA GLN A 179 -12.94 18.20 -6.46
C GLN A 179 -13.43 16.75 -6.24
N GLU A 180 -14.55 16.37 -6.86
CA GLU A 180 -15.10 15.02 -6.77
C GLU A 180 -14.18 13.98 -7.44
N MET A 181 -13.57 14.33 -8.58
CA MET A 181 -12.61 13.46 -9.26
C MET A 181 -11.34 13.25 -8.44
N GLY A 182 -10.92 14.29 -7.71
CA GLY A 182 -9.84 14.22 -6.73
C GLY A 182 -10.18 13.24 -5.61
N ILE A 183 -11.35 13.40 -4.99
CA ILE A 183 -11.84 12.48 -3.94
C ILE A 183 -11.96 11.05 -4.47
N TYR A 184 -12.57 10.86 -5.64
CA TYR A 184 -12.70 9.55 -6.28
C TYR A 184 -11.33 8.90 -6.47
N SER A 185 -10.40 9.57 -7.15
CA SER A 185 -9.06 9.05 -7.44
C SER A 185 -8.29 8.71 -6.16
N GLY A 186 -8.33 9.62 -5.19
CA GLY A 186 -7.66 9.44 -3.91
C GLY A 186 -8.28 8.31 -3.08
N ALA A 187 -9.59 8.13 -3.13
CA ALA A 187 -10.29 7.11 -2.35
C ALA A 187 -10.16 5.71 -2.96
N THR A 188 -9.96 5.57 -4.27
CA THR A 188 -10.08 4.27 -4.96
C THR A 188 -8.78 3.73 -5.53
N LEU A 189 -7.84 4.58 -5.98
CA LEU A 189 -6.58 4.08 -6.56
C LEU A 189 -5.79 3.29 -5.52
N HIS A 190 -5.09 2.25 -5.93
CA HIS A 190 -4.57 1.27 -4.97
C HIS A 190 -3.39 1.82 -4.16
N GLU A 191 -2.48 2.53 -4.83
CA GLU A 191 -1.29 3.10 -4.21
C GLU A 191 -1.21 4.62 -4.38
N VAL A 192 -0.28 5.19 -3.64
CA VAL A 192 0.03 6.62 -3.66
C VAL A 192 0.61 7.03 -4.99
N ALA A 193 1.53 6.24 -5.54
CA ALA A 193 2.09 6.48 -6.86
C ALA A 193 1.00 6.47 -7.95
N HIS A 194 0.01 5.58 -7.85
CA HIS A 194 -1.12 5.56 -8.77
C HIS A 194 -1.98 6.82 -8.64
N ALA A 195 -2.28 7.25 -7.41
CA ALA A 195 -3.05 8.47 -7.16
C ALA A 195 -2.33 9.73 -7.67
N VAL A 196 -1.04 9.87 -7.38
CA VAL A 196 -0.19 10.97 -7.88
C VAL A 196 -0.14 10.94 -9.40
N GLY A 197 0.11 9.78 -10.00
CA GLY A 197 0.24 9.63 -11.44
C GLY A 197 -1.05 9.94 -12.20
N ALA A 198 -2.18 9.40 -11.75
CA ALA A 198 -3.48 9.69 -12.34
C ALA A 198 -3.90 11.15 -12.10
N GLY A 199 -3.72 11.66 -10.88
CA GLY A 199 -4.06 13.03 -10.51
C GLY A 199 -3.30 14.06 -11.33
N ASN A 200 -1.97 13.94 -11.42
CA ASN A 200 -1.14 14.80 -12.26
C ASN A 200 -1.54 14.73 -13.73
N ALA A 201 -1.92 13.55 -14.20
CA ALA A 201 -2.43 13.36 -15.54
C ALA A 201 -3.83 13.95 -15.77
N MET A 202 -4.55 14.47 -14.77
CA MET A 202 -5.88 15.08 -14.94
C MET A 202 -5.94 16.56 -14.59
N GLY A 203 -4.96 17.09 -13.83
CA GLY A 203 -4.85 18.50 -13.49
C GLY A 203 -4.38 18.69 -12.06
N THR A 204 -3.79 19.85 -11.76
CA THR A 204 -3.23 20.16 -10.43
C THR A 204 -4.29 20.15 -9.33
N GLU A 205 -5.49 20.66 -9.61
CA GLU A 205 -6.62 20.68 -8.68
C GLU A 205 -7.02 19.25 -8.25
N ILE A 206 -7.22 18.36 -9.24
CA ILE A 206 -7.54 16.94 -9.00
C ILE A 206 -6.39 16.25 -8.26
N SER A 207 -5.15 16.51 -8.66
CA SER A 207 -3.96 15.90 -8.06
C SER A 207 -3.82 16.21 -6.58
N ASN A 208 -3.95 17.50 -6.21
CA ASN A 208 -3.80 17.93 -4.81
C ASN A 208 -4.82 17.23 -3.91
N VAL A 209 -6.09 17.19 -4.34
CA VAL A 209 -7.16 16.53 -3.58
C VAL A 209 -6.94 15.01 -3.53
N ALA A 210 -6.59 14.38 -4.67
CA ALA A 210 -6.36 12.94 -4.75
C ALA A 210 -5.23 12.46 -3.85
N ILE A 211 -4.13 13.22 -3.78
CA ILE A 211 -2.99 12.89 -2.93
C ILE A 211 -3.41 12.95 -1.47
N ILE A 212 -4.07 14.02 -1.03
CA ILE A 212 -4.47 14.17 0.37
C ILE A 212 -5.47 13.09 0.77
N VAL A 213 -6.52 12.85 -0.03
CA VAL A 213 -7.51 11.78 0.25
C VAL A 213 -6.80 10.43 0.32
N LYS A 214 -5.88 10.13 -0.59
CA LYS A 214 -5.07 8.91 -0.52
C LYS A 214 -4.26 8.82 0.78
N MET A 215 -3.67 9.91 1.25
CA MET A 215 -2.93 9.95 2.51
C MET A 215 -3.85 9.74 3.73
N ILE A 216 -5.07 10.27 3.71
CA ILE A 216 -6.10 9.99 4.72
C ILE A 216 -6.41 8.49 4.75
N ARG A 217 -6.60 7.86 3.58
CA ARG A 217 -6.77 6.40 3.49
C ARG A 217 -5.59 5.63 4.09
N VAL A 218 -4.35 6.11 3.91
CA VAL A 218 -3.16 5.53 4.54
C VAL A 218 -3.24 5.64 6.08
N MET A 219 -3.76 6.73 6.64
CA MET A 219 -3.98 6.86 8.09
C MET A 219 -4.88 5.75 8.66
N LEU A 220 -5.87 5.30 7.88
CA LEU A 220 -6.77 4.21 8.27
C LEU A 220 -6.06 2.85 8.39
N LEU A 221 -4.80 2.73 7.95
CA LEU A 221 -3.95 1.59 8.24
C LEU A 221 -3.86 1.34 9.75
N VAL A 222 -3.71 2.39 10.56
CA VAL A 222 -3.50 2.24 12.01
C VAL A 222 -4.70 1.62 12.73
N PRO A 223 -5.93 2.15 12.62
CA PRO A 223 -7.08 1.51 13.22
C PRO A 223 -7.31 0.10 12.66
N VAL A 224 -7.11 -0.13 11.37
CA VAL A 224 -7.25 -1.47 10.77
C VAL A 224 -6.25 -2.47 11.38
N LEU A 225 -4.97 -2.11 11.50
CA LEU A 225 -3.98 -3.01 12.08
C LEU A 225 -4.20 -3.27 13.57
N LEU A 226 -4.70 -2.29 14.33
CA LEU A 226 -5.09 -2.50 15.73
C LEU A 226 -6.25 -3.49 15.85
N ILE A 227 -7.29 -3.33 15.01
CA ILE A 227 -8.43 -4.25 14.94
C ILE A 227 -7.95 -5.66 14.55
N LEU A 228 -7.08 -5.78 13.55
CA LEU A 228 -6.51 -7.06 13.12
C LEU A 228 -5.66 -7.71 14.21
N GLY A 229 -4.80 -6.94 14.89
CA GLY A 229 -3.97 -7.44 16.00
C GLY A 229 -4.82 -7.96 17.15
N PHE A 230 -5.91 -7.27 17.48
CA PHE A 230 -6.87 -7.73 18.49
C PHE A 230 -7.66 -8.97 18.04
N TRP A 231 -8.10 -9.01 16.78
CA TRP A 231 -8.80 -10.16 16.20
C TRP A 231 -7.94 -11.42 16.22
N VAL A 232 -6.65 -11.32 15.86
CA VAL A 232 -5.69 -12.43 15.95
C VAL A 232 -5.45 -12.88 17.39
N ALA A 233 -5.25 -11.94 18.32
CA ALA A 233 -5.01 -12.25 19.73
C ALA A 233 -6.19 -13.00 20.37
N ARG A 234 -7.43 -12.59 20.05
CA ARG A 234 -8.64 -13.29 20.49
C ARG A 234 -8.73 -14.71 19.93
N ARG A 235 -8.40 -14.90 18.65
CA ARG A 235 -8.44 -16.22 18.02
C ARG A 235 -7.45 -17.21 18.64
N ASN A 236 -6.21 -16.79 18.85
CA ASN A 236 -5.17 -17.65 19.46
C ASN A 236 -5.54 -18.01 20.90
N SER A 237 -6.28 -17.15 21.60
CA SER A 237 -6.78 -17.44 22.95
C SER A 237 -7.91 -18.47 22.96
N ALA A 238 -8.71 -18.56 21.89
CA ALA A 238 -9.82 -19.51 21.77
C ALA A 238 -9.38 -20.92 21.33
N GLU A 239 -8.26 -21.06 20.62
CA GLU A 239 -7.74 -22.34 20.11
C GLU A 239 -6.91 -23.14 21.14
N ASN A 240 -6.87 -22.75 22.43
CA ASN A 240 -6.21 -23.48 23.56
C ASN A 240 -4.78 -24.00 23.27
N THR A 241 -4.03 -23.32 22.41
CA THR A 241 -2.61 -23.63 22.16
C THR A 241 -1.76 -22.90 23.21
N SER A 242 -1.27 -23.66 24.19
CA SER A 242 -0.52 -23.16 25.35
C SER A 242 0.87 -22.63 25.00
N ALA A 243 1.14 -21.34 25.31
CA ALA A 243 2.28 -20.82 26.10
C ALA A 243 2.38 -19.27 26.06
N GLU A 244 1.85 -18.60 25.02
CA GLU A 244 1.75 -17.14 24.98
C GLU A 244 0.28 -16.72 25.10
N LYS A 245 -0.21 -16.53 26.32
CA LYS A 245 -1.51 -15.90 26.60
C LYS A 245 -1.66 -14.63 25.76
N GLY A 246 -2.55 -14.64 24.76
CA GLY A 246 -3.29 -13.51 24.20
C GLY A 246 -2.64 -12.12 24.18
N LYS A 247 -1.33 -11.99 23.96
CA LYS A 247 -0.68 -10.68 23.90
C LYS A 247 -1.12 -10.02 22.61
N VAL A 248 -1.90 -8.95 22.74
CA VAL A 248 -2.21 -8.05 21.61
C VAL A 248 -0.87 -7.53 21.10
N ASN A 249 -0.48 -7.99 19.91
CA ASN A 249 0.73 -7.53 19.27
C ASN A 249 0.43 -6.16 18.65
N ILE A 250 0.59 -5.10 19.46
CA ILE A 250 0.37 -3.73 19.00
C ILE A 250 1.42 -3.42 17.92
N PRO A 251 1.00 -3.01 16.70
CA PRO A 251 1.92 -2.59 15.65
C PRO A 251 2.53 -1.25 16.02
N TRP A 252 3.59 -1.24 16.85
CA TRP A 252 4.25 -0.03 17.33
C TRP A 252 4.72 0.89 16.20
N PHE A 253 5.01 0.36 15.02
CA PHE A 253 5.33 1.17 13.85
C PHE A 253 4.14 1.99 13.35
N ALA A 254 2.90 1.48 13.47
CA ALA A 254 1.70 2.21 13.12
C ALA A 254 1.41 3.32 14.14
N VAL A 255 1.68 3.07 15.43
CA VAL A 255 1.64 4.12 16.47
C VAL A 255 2.70 5.20 16.20
N GLY A 256 3.92 4.78 15.84
CA GLY A 256 5.00 5.70 15.44
C GLY A 256 4.63 6.55 14.22
N PHE A 257 3.96 5.97 13.23
CA PHE A 257 3.44 6.70 12.06
C PHE A 257 2.45 7.80 12.46
N LEU A 258 1.47 7.51 13.34
CA LEU A 258 0.56 8.56 13.86
C LEU A 258 1.29 9.62 14.68
N ALA A 259 2.28 9.21 15.49
CA ALA A 259 3.08 10.15 16.27
C ALA A 259 3.87 11.11 15.38
N VAL A 260 4.45 10.60 14.28
CA VAL A 260 5.15 11.41 13.28
C VAL A 260 4.20 12.38 12.57
N ILE A 261 3.00 11.95 12.18
CA ILE A 261 1.97 12.84 11.63
C ILE A 261 1.66 13.97 12.62
N GLY A 262 1.40 13.61 13.88
CA GLY A 262 1.11 14.58 14.92
C GLY A 262 2.25 15.57 15.14
N PHE A 263 3.49 15.06 15.12
CA PHE A 263 4.68 15.90 15.19
C PHE A 263 4.82 16.84 13.98
N ASN A 264 4.65 16.31 12.76
CA ASN A 264 4.75 17.07 11.52
C ASN A 264 3.67 18.17 11.43
N SER A 265 2.52 17.96 12.05
CA SER A 265 1.42 18.92 12.10
C SER A 265 1.72 20.19 12.92
N PHE A 266 2.80 20.20 13.72
CA PHE A 266 3.27 21.40 14.40
C PHE A 266 4.20 22.27 13.53
N ASP A 267 4.54 21.81 12.31
CA ASP A 267 5.39 22.54 11.34
C ASP A 267 6.73 23.02 11.93
N LEU A 268 7.33 22.19 12.80
CA LEU A 268 8.55 22.54 13.54
C LEU A 268 9.84 22.38 12.73
N LEU A 269 9.78 21.70 11.58
CA LEU A 269 10.95 21.39 10.75
C LEU A 269 10.89 22.18 9.44
N PRO A 270 12.03 22.71 8.93
CA PRO A 270 12.07 23.35 7.62
C PRO A 270 11.62 22.41 6.50
N ALA A 271 10.91 22.92 5.50
CA ALA A 271 10.42 22.14 4.36
C ALA A 271 11.51 21.29 3.68
N ALA A 272 12.70 21.87 3.47
CA ALA A 272 13.83 21.15 2.87
C ALA A 272 14.26 19.91 3.68
N PHE A 273 14.10 19.94 5.00
CA PHE A 273 14.42 18.81 5.86
C PHE A 273 13.33 17.73 5.80
N VAL A 274 12.06 18.14 5.74
CA VAL A 274 10.92 17.23 5.48
C VAL A 274 11.06 16.54 4.12
N ASP A 275 11.45 17.28 3.08
CA ASP A 275 11.72 16.73 1.75
C ASP A 275 12.85 15.70 1.76
N ALA A 276 13.94 15.98 2.48
CA ALA A 276 15.04 15.03 2.65
C ALA A 276 14.57 13.75 3.37
N ILE A 277 13.73 13.87 4.41
CA ILE A 277 13.12 12.71 5.08
C ILE A 277 12.25 11.94 4.10
N ASN A 278 11.40 12.60 3.33
CA ASN A 278 10.50 11.98 2.36
C ASN A 278 11.25 11.25 1.23
N TYR A 279 12.39 11.80 0.79
CA TYR A 279 13.28 11.13 -0.15
C TYR A 279 13.89 9.87 0.47
N PHE A 280 14.41 9.98 1.69
CA PHE A 280 15.01 8.86 2.42
C PHE A 280 13.97 7.75 2.73
N ASP A 281 12.77 8.12 3.15
CA ASP A 281 11.61 7.24 3.30
C ASP A 281 11.35 6.43 2.02
N THR A 282 11.27 7.10 0.87
CA THR A 282 11.05 6.44 -0.43
C THR A 282 12.15 5.43 -0.74
N PHE A 283 13.40 5.74 -0.37
CA PHE A 283 14.51 4.82 -0.52
C PHE A 283 14.36 3.59 0.39
N LEU A 284 14.01 3.77 1.65
CA LEU A 284 13.75 2.68 2.59
C LEU A 284 12.59 1.78 2.15
N LEU A 285 11.49 2.36 1.68
CA LEU A 285 10.35 1.60 1.16
C LEU A 285 10.71 0.83 -0.11
N THR A 286 11.52 1.44 -0.99
CA THR A 286 12.06 0.74 -2.17
C THR A 286 12.95 -0.44 -1.78
N MET A 287 13.84 -0.27 -0.78
CA MET A 287 14.62 -1.38 -0.21
C MET A 287 13.71 -2.50 0.32
N ALA A 288 12.66 -2.15 1.07
CA ALA A 288 11.72 -3.13 1.60
C ALA A 288 10.99 -3.90 0.48
N MET A 289 10.56 -3.21 -0.58
CA MET A 289 9.91 -3.85 -1.73
C MET A 289 10.86 -4.75 -2.49
N ALA A 290 12.11 -4.33 -2.71
CA ALA A 290 13.13 -5.16 -3.34
C ALA A 290 13.43 -6.42 -2.52
N ALA A 291 13.49 -6.28 -1.19
CA ALA A 291 13.65 -7.42 -0.30
C ALA A 291 12.47 -8.40 -0.38
N LEU A 292 11.23 -7.89 -0.42
CA LEU A 292 10.03 -8.71 -0.60
C LEU A 292 10.08 -9.47 -1.94
N GLY A 293 10.48 -8.79 -3.02
CA GLY A 293 10.69 -9.41 -4.32
C GLY A 293 11.72 -10.54 -4.26
N ALA A 294 12.85 -10.32 -3.57
CA ALA A 294 13.92 -11.31 -3.39
C ALA A 294 13.48 -12.56 -2.60
N GLU A 295 12.40 -12.48 -1.82
CA GLU A 295 11.79 -13.61 -1.12
C GLU A 295 10.75 -14.37 -1.95
N THR A 296 10.39 -13.85 -3.14
CA THR A 296 9.28 -14.30 -3.99
C THR A 296 9.76 -15.10 -5.19
N SER A 297 9.59 -16.42 -5.15
CA SER A 297 9.85 -17.29 -6.32
C SER A 297 8.59 -17.51 -7.16
N ILE A 298 8.76 -17.68 -8.47
CA ILE A 298 7.72 -17.98 -9.46
C ILE A 298 6.94 -19.23 -9.06
N ASP A 299 7.60 -20.24 -8.49
CA ASP A 299 6.92 -21.45 -8.02
C ASP A 299 5.96 -21.17 -6.87
N LYS A 300 6.35 -20.29 -5.93
CA LYS A 300 5.45 -19.87 -4.85
C LYS A 300 4.33 -18.98 -5.37
N PHE A 301 4.60 -18.16 -6.38
CA PHE A 301 3.59 -17.36 -7.07
C PHE A 301 2.55 -18.25 -7.78
N LYS A 302 3.01 -19.28 -8.51
CA LYS A 302 2.14 -20.30 -9.13
C LYS A 302 1.31 -21.06 -8.09
N LYS A 303 1.88 -21.37 -6.92
CA LYS A 303 1.17 -22.01 -5.80
C LYS A 303 0.01 -21.15 -5.25
N ALA A 304 0.06 -19.83 -5.36
CA ALA A 304 -1.05 -18.98 -4.94
C ALA A 304 -2.26 -19.04 -5.89
N GLY A 305 -2.04 -19.43 -7.15
CA GLY A 305 -3.07 -19.62 -8.16
C GLY A 305 -3.73 -18.33 -8.64
N ALA A 306 -4.80 -18.46 -9.43
CA ALA A 306 -5.51 -17.32 -10.03
C ALA A 306 -6.51 -16.63 -9.09
N LYS A 307 -6.91 -17.29 -7.99
CA LYS A 307 -7.97 -16.77 -7.10
C LYS A 307 -7.68 -15.39 -6.51
N PRO A 308 -6.45 -15.05 -6.08
CA PRO A 308 -6.14 -13.70 -5.60
C PRO A 308 -6.34 -12.62 -6.66
N PHE A 309 -6.07 -12.94 -7.93
CA PHE A 309 -6.30 -12.02 -9.05
C PHE A 309 -7.78 -11.83 -9.32
N ILE A 310 -8.58 -12.90 -9.25
CA ILE A 310 -10.04 -12.81 -9.39
C ILE A 310 -10.62 -11.95 -8.26
N LEU A 311 -10.20 -12.18 -7.02
CA LEU A 311 -10.61 -11.37 -5.89
C LEU A 311 -10.25 -9.89 -6.10
N ALA A 312 -8.99 -9.61 -6.43
CA ALA A 312 -8.53 -8.25 -6.66
C ALA A 312 -9.25 -7.57 -7.83
N PHE A 313 -9.58 -8.30 -8.89
CA PHE A 313 -10.39 -7.79 -9.99
C PHE A 313 -11.80 -7.40 -9.53
N CYS A 314 -12.47 -8.26 -8.75
CA CYS A 314 -13.79 -7.93 -8.19
C CYS A 314 -13.72 -6.70 -7.27
N LEU A 315 -12.66 -6.57 -6.48
CA LEU A 315 -12.44 -5.41 -5.62
C LEU A 315 -12.13 -4.15 -6.43
N ASP A 316 -11.35 -4.24 -7.50
CA ASP A 316 -11.07 -3.12 -8.41
C ASP A 316 -12.35 -2.63 -9.11
N LEU A 317 -13.21 -3.54 -9.56
CA LEU A 317 -14.54 -3.17 -10.08
C LEU A 317 -15.41 -2.48 -9.03
N TRP A 318 -15.37 -2.95 -7.78
CA TRP A 318 -16.04 -2.28 -6.66
C TRP A 318 -15.46 -0.88 -6.41
N LEU A 319 -14.15 -0.73 -6.39
CA LEU A 319 -13.48 0.55 -6.19
C LEU A 319 -13.82 1.53 -7.33
N ILE A 320 -13.85 1.06 -8.59
CA ILE A 320 -14.25 1.88 -9.74
C ILE A 320 -15.73 2.28 -9.63
N GLY A 321 -16.64 1.31 -9.58
CA GLY A 321 -18.07 1.58 -9.63
C GLY A 321 -18.62 2.17 -8.33
N GLY A 322 -18.35 1.51 -7.20
CA GLY A 322 -18.78 1.96 -5.88
C GLY A 322 -18.13 3.28 -5.47
N GLY A 323 -16.83 3.45 -5.76
CA GLY A 323 -16.14 4.71 -5.52
C GLY A 323 -16.70 5.86 -6.34
N TYR A 324 -17.07 5.64 -7.61
CA TYR A 324 -17.72 6.65 -8.44
C TYR A 324 -19.06 7.09 -7.85
N ILE A 325 -19.90 6.12 -7.43
CA ILE A 325 -21.19 6.39 -6.80
C ILE A 325 -21.01 7.23 -5.52
N LEU A 326 -20.04 6.86 -4.68
CA LEU A 326 -19.73 7.60 -3.45
C LEU A 326 -19.23 9.01 -3.77
N ALA A 327 -18.33 9.18 -4.72
CA ALA A 327 -17.83 10.49 -5.10
C ALA A 327 -18.93 11.39 -5.69
N LYS A 328 -19.82 10.85 -6.54
CA LYS A 328 -20.88 11.62 -7.20
C LYS A 328 -22.04 12.01 -6.28
N HIS A 329 -22.39 11.15 -5.33
CA HIS A 329 -23.61 11.33 -4.54
C HIS A 329 -23.35 11.64 -3.07
N LEU A 330 -22.25 11.15 -2.52
CA LEU A 330 -21.96 11.31 -1.11
C LEU A 330 -21.00 12.48 -0.84
N ALA A 331 -20.00 12.70 -1.71
CA ALA A 331 -19.06 13.82 -1.53
C ALA A 331 -19.76 15.19 -1.51
N PRO A 332 -20.74 15.49 -2.39
CA PRO A 332 -21.40 16.81 -2.43
C PRO A 332 -22.20 17.17 -1.19
N LEU A 333 -22.48 16.22 -0.28
CA LEU A 333 -23.18 16.52 0.97
C LEU A 333 -22.32 17.34 1.94
N TRP A 334 -20.99 17.40 1.74
CA TRP A 334 -20.04 18.08 2.60
C TRP A 334 -19.00 18.93 1.83
N LEU A 335 -19.18 19.10 0.52
CA LEU A 335 -18.43 20.06 -0.30
C LEU A 335 -19.16 21.40 -0.34
#